data_AF-A0A9D1R724-F1
#
_entry.id   AF-A0A9D1R724-F1
#
_cell.length_a   1.000
_cell.length_b   1.000
_cell.length_c   1.000
_cell.angle_alpha   90.00
_cell.angle_beta   90.00
_cell.angle_gamma   90.00
#
_symmetry.space_group_name_H-M   'P 1'
#
loop_
_entity.id
_entity.type
_entity.pdbx_description
1 polymer ?
#
loop_
_entity_poly.entity_id
_entity_poly.type
_entity_poly.pdbx_seq_one_letter_code
_entity_poly.pdbx_strand_id
1 'polypeptide(L)'
;MAVTDDEVLDAWKKFFGNGTNWKDLADDITFADYKAMTDKQHLSKAKSMPIKFLKASGKGFFIEKENYALAIRDDLEEIIGNKAFQKHMKDILEYRTMEYYRRRYTGK
;
A
#
# COMPACT_ATOMS: atom_id res chain seq x y z
N MET A 1 7.10 11.86 -7.75
CA MET A 1 5.68 11.66 -7.37
C MET A 1 5.12 10.32 -7.84
N ALA A 2 5.96 9.32 -8.02
CA ALA A 2 5.56 7.98 -8.46
C ALA A 2 6.41 6.95 -7.73
N VAL A 3 5.90 5.73 -7.62
CA VAL A 3 6.59 4.61 -6.96
C VAL A 3 6.77 3.47 -7.95
N THR A 4 7.97 2.88 -7.94
CA THR A 4 8.33 1.77 -8.85
C THR A 4 7.76 0.44 -8.33
N ASP A 5 7.85 -0.59 -9.17
CA ASP A 5 7.50 -1.96 -8.76
C ASP A 5 8.39 -2.46 -7.60
N ASP A 6 9.67 -2.08 -7.59
CA ASP A 6 10.62 -2.48 -6.55
C ASP A 6 10.31 -1.81 -5.20
N GLU A 7 10.00 -0.51 -5.21
CA GLU A 7 9.59 0.21 -3.99
C GLU A 7 8.27 -0.34 -3.42
N VAL A 8 7.33 -0.70 -4.30
CA VAL A 8 6.09 -1.36 -3.89
C VAL A 8 6.39 -2.74 -3.31
N LEU A 9 7.26 -3.52 -3.93
CA LEU A 9 7.62 -4.86 -3.47
C LEU A 9 8.29 -4.82 -2.09
N ASP A 10 9.21 -3.88 -1.86
CA ASP A 10 9.88 -3.68 -0.58
C ASP A 10 8.89 -3.28 0.52
N ALA A 11 8.02 -2.30 0.25
CA ALA A 11 6.99 -1.88 1.19
C ALA A 11 6.00 -3.02 1.49
N TRP A 12 5.60 -3.77 0.47
CA TRP A 12 4.71 -4.92 0.57
C TRP A 12 5.30 -6.03 1.45
N LYS A 13 6.53 -6.47 1.15
CA LYS A 13 7.22 -7.51 1.92
C LYS A 13 7.50 -7.07 3.35
N LYS A 14 7.86 -5.80 3.57
CA LYS A 14 8.04 -5.23 4.91
C LYS A 14 6.75 -5.30 5.72
N PHE A 15 5.61 -4.96 5.11
CA PHE A 15 4.32 -4.99 5.79
C PHE A 15 3.86 -6.41 6.12
N PHE A 16 3.80 -7.30 5.12
CA PHE A 16 3.28 -8.66 5.30
C PHE A 16 4.27 -9.58 6.05
N GLY A 17 5.57 -9.28 5.99
CA GLY A 17 6.60 -9.98 6.74
C GLY A 17 6.62 -9.63 8.24
N ASN A 18 5.90 -8.59 8.66
CA ASN A 18 5.84 -8.18 10.05
C ASN A 18 4.79 -9.00 10.83
N GLY A 19 5.23 -9.73 11.86
CA GLY A 19 4.36 -10.46 12.78
C GLY A 19 3.39 -11.41 12.06
N THR A 20 2.09 -11.19 12.25
CA THR A 20 1.03 -12.01 11.65
C THR A 20 0.29 -11.31 10.51
N ASN A 21 0.87 -10.28 9.89
CA ASN A 21 0.22 -9.54 8.81
C ASN A 21 0.04 -10.37 7.55
N TRP A 22 0.93 -11.34 7.28
CA TRP A 22 0.81 -12.30 6.17
C TRP A 22 -0.54 -13.04 6.12
N LYS A 23 -1.22 -13.19 7.25
CA LYS A 23 -2.57 -13.81 7.32
C LYS A 23 -3.63 -13.02 6.54
N ASP A 24 -3.37 -11.76 6.21
CA ASP A 24 -4.33 -10.90 5.49
C ASP A 24 -4.23 -11.03 3.97
N LEU A 25 -3.29 -11.85 3.48
CA LEU A 25 -3.11 -12.06 2.05
C LEU A 25 -4.21 -12.94 1.44
N ALA A 26 -4.80 -13.83 2.25
CA ALA A 26 -5.95 -14.68 1.95
C ALA A 26 -6.41 -15.41 3.22
N ASP A 27 -7.71 -15.73 3.31
CA ASP A 27 -8.33 -16.30 4.52
C ASP A 27 -7.69 -17.63 4.99
N ASP A 28 -7.26 -18.49 4.06
CA ASP A 28 -6.71 -19.83 4.36
C ASP A 28 -5.20 -19.96 4.05
N ILE A 29 -4.46 -18.85 3.95
CA ILE A 29 -3.02 -18.92 3.67
C ILE A 29 -2.25 -19.49 4.87
N THR A 30 -1.32 -20.40 4.64
CA THR A 30 -0.35 -20.82 5.68
C THR A 30 0.90 -19.96 5.65
N PHE A 31 1.66 -19.95 6.75
CA PHE A 31 2.94 -19.25 6.77
C PHE A 31 3.95 -19.82 5.76
N ALA A 32 3.88 -21.14 5.51
CA ALA A 32 4.72 -21.79 4.51
C ALA A 32 4.37 -21.32 3.09
N ASP A 33 3.08 -21.21 2.77
CA ASP A 33 2.62 -20.67 1.48
C ASP A 33 3.12 -19.23 1.28
N TYR A 34 2.98 -18.38 2.31
CA TYR A 34 3.49 -17.01 2.27
C TYR A 34 5.01 -16.98 2.00
N LYS A 35 5.79 -17.81 2.70
CA LYS A 35 7.25 -17.87 2.52
C LYS A 35 7.67 -18.42 1.16
N ALA A 36 6.86 -19.26 0.55
CA ALA A 36 7.10 -19.81 -0.79
C ALA A 36 6.71 -18.85 -1.92
N MET A 37 6.05 -17.73 -1.61
CA MET A 37 5.68 -16.75 -2.63
C MET A 37 6.89 -16.11 -3.29
N THR A 38 6.86 -16.09 -4.62
CA THR A 38 7.82 -15.36 -5.44
C THR A 38 7.54 -13.86 -5.44
N ASP A 39 8.56 -13.08 -5.76
CA ASP A 39 8.47 -11.62 -5.92
C ASP A 39 7.41 -11.22 -6.96
N LYS A 40 7.32 -12.00 -8.04
CA LYS A 40 6.28 -11.84 -9.07
C LYS A 40 4.88 -12.05 -8.50
N GLN A 41 4.67 -13.03 -7.63
CA GLN A 41 3.38 -13.26 -6.98
C GLN A 41 3.03 -12.16 -5.98
N HIS A 42 4.01 -11.70 -5.18
CA HIS A 42 3.82 -10.55 -4.30
C HIS A 42 3.41 -9.30 -5.07
N LEU A 43 4.15 -8.96 -6.13
CA LEU A 43 3.87 -7.80 -6.95
C LEU A 43 2.51 -7.90 -7.66
N SER A 44 2.15 -9.08 -8.16
CA SER A 44 0.82 -9.32 -8.77
C SER A 44 -0.31 -9.07 -7.77
N LYS A 45 -0.17 -9.52 -6.51
CA LYS A 45 -1.14 -9.23 -5.45
C LYS A 45 -1.15 -7.74 -5.07
N ALA A 46 0.00 -7.09 -4.97
CA ALA A 46 0.08 -5.65 -4.70
C ALA A 46 -0.67 -4.82 -5.77
N LYS A 47 -0.48 -5.17 -7.05
CA LYS A 47 -1.14 -4.50 -8.18
C LYS A 47 -2.65 -4.75 -8.21
N SER A 48 -3.09 -5.99 -7.93
CA SER A 48 -4.50 -6.38 -8.03
C SER A 48 -5.34 -6.03 -6.80
N MET A 49 -4.71 -5.85 -5.63
CA MET A 49 -5.37 -5.50 -4.37
C MET A 49 -5.20 -4.00 -4.06
N PRO A 50 -4.25 -3.54 -3.22
CA PRO A 50 -4.29 -2.15 -2.76
C PRO A 50 -4.12 -1.14 -3.90
N ILE A 51 -3.25 -1.39 -4.89
CA ILE A 51 -3.02 -0.43 -5.97
C ILE A 51 -4.27 -0.26 -6.84
N LYS A 52 -4.92 -1.35 -7.23
CA LYS A 52 -6.19 -1.32 -7.96
C LYS A 52 -7.26 -0.52 -7.19
N PHE A 53 -7.41 -0.79 -5.90
CA PHE A 53 -8.43 -0.11 -5.08
C PHE A 53 -8.06 1.35 -4.77
N LEU A 54 -6.78 1.70 -4.64
CA LEU A 54 -6.33 3.09 -4.52
C LEU A 54 -6.67 3.88 -5.78
N LYS A 55 -6.38 3.35 -6.97
CA LYS A 55 -6.76 3.98 -8.24
C LYS A 55 -8.27 4.16 -8.38
N ALA A 56 -9.03 3.12 -8.04
CA ALA A 56 -10.50 3.15 -8.15
C ALA A 56 -11.15 4.14 -7.16
N SER A 57 -10.69 4.16 -5.90
CA SER A 57 -11.27 5.01 -4.84
C SER A 57 -10.75 6.45 -4.87
N GLY A 58 -9.56 6.68 -5.40
CA GLY A 58 -8.90 7.98 -5.41
C GLY A 58 -9.49 9.01 -6.36
N LYS A 59 -10.46 8.66 -7.21
CA LYS A 59 -11.12 9.58 -8.17
C LYS A 59 -10.14 10.47 -8.95
N GLY A 60 -9.07 9.87 -9.48
CA GLY A 60 -8.02 10.59 -10.23
C GLY A 60 -6.89 11.16 -9.37
N PHE A 61 -6.91 10.97 -8.04
CA PHE A 61 -5.78 11.29 -7.17
C PHE A 61 -4.58 10.37 -7.43
N PHE A 62 -4.83 9.07 -7.58
CA PHE A 62 -3.84 8.07 -7.95
C PHE A 62 -3.99 7.71 -9.43
N ILE A 63 -2.89 7.76 -10.18
CA ILE A 63 -2.87 7.59 -11.64
C ILE A 63 -1.86 6.53 -12.06
N GLU A 64 -1.99 6.06 -13.29
CA GLU A 64 -0.99 5.22 -13.96
C GLU A 64 0.10 6.10 -14.59
N LYS A 65 1.34 5.63 -14.54
CA LYS A 65 2.49 6.28 -15.17
C LYS A 65 3.43 5.22 -15.71
N GLU A 66 3.94 5.43 -16.91
CA GLU A 66 4.82 4.46 -17.58
C GLU A 66 6.04 4.15 -16.71
N ASN A 67 6.40 2.87 -16.60
CA ASN A 67 7.49 2.35 -15.75
C ASN A 67 7.29 2.49 -14.22
N TYR A 68 6.10 2.87 -13.76
CA TYR A 68 5.77 2.97 -12.33
C TYR A 68 4.56 2.10 -11.96
N ALA A 69 4.54 1.64 -10.71
CA ALA A 69 3.44 0.85 -10.16
C ALA A 69 2.23 1.74 -9.82
N LEU A 70 2.49 2.96 -9.35
CA LEU A 70 1.49 3.93 -8.95
C LEU A 70 2.10 5.33 -8.97
N ALA A 71 1.33 6.32 -9.38
CA ALA A 71 1.70 7.73 -9.23
C ALA A 71 0.55 8.50 -8.59
N ILE A 72 0.86 9.69 -8.08
CA ILE A 72 -0.16 10.69 -7.78
C ILE A 72 -0.26 11.66 -8.97
N ARG A 73 -1.41 12.32 -9.13
CA ARG A 73 -1.64 13.29 -10.20
C ARG A 73 -0.58 14.41 -10.21
N ASP A 74 -0.17 14.82 -11.41
CA ASP A 74 1.00 15.69 -11.59
C ASP A 74 0.79 17.14 -11.08
N ASP A 75 -0.45 17.62 -11.01
CA ASP A 75 -0.77 18.95 -10.46
C ASP A 75 -0.57 19.07 -8.93
N LEU A 76 -0.18 17.99 -8.25
CA LEU A 76 0.21 18.01 -6.85
C LEU A 76 1.70 18.37 -6.65
N GLU A 77 2.48 18.51 -7.73
CA GLU A 77 3.92 18.79 -7.66
C GLU A 77 4.23 20.04 -6.84
N GLU A 78 3.44 21.10 -7.02
CA GLU A 78 3.65 22.37 -6.33
C GLU A 78 3.32 22.29 -4.83
N ILE A 79 2.42 21.38 -4.43
CA ILE A 79 1.96 21.28 -3.04
C ILE A 79 2.65 20.18 -2.24
N ILE A 80 3.33 19.22 -2.89
CA ILE A 80 3.96 18.09 -2.19
C ILE A 80 5.09 18.54 -1.26
N GLY A 81 5.74 19.67 -1.57
CA GLY A 81 6.74 20.33 -0.73
C GLY A 81 6.15 21.13 0.44
N ASN A 82 4.84 21.36 0.47
CA ASN A 82 4.19 22.13 1.52
C ASN A 82 4.21 21.35 2.85
N LYS A 83 4.83 21.93 3.88
CA LYS A 83 4.98 21.29 5.20
C LYS A 83 3.65 20.96 5.87
N ALA A 84 2.62 21.80 5.70
CA ALA A 84 1.30 21.53 6.25
C ALA A 84 0.65 20.34 5.54
N PHE A 85 0.76 20.28 4.21
CA PHE A 85 0.27 19.14 3.43
C PHE A 85 0.95 17.83 3.85
N GLN A 86 2.28 17.83 3.95
CA GLN A 86 3.05 16.66 4.42
C GLN A 86 2.62 16.22 5.83
N LYS A 87 2.43 17.18 6.75
CA LYS A 87 1.95 16.90 8.10
C LYS A 87 0.57 16.25 8.07
N HIS A 88 -0.39 16.83 7.36
CA HIS A 88 -1.75 16.28 7.29
C HIS A 88 -1.78 14.90 6.62
N MET A 89 -0.97 14.69 5.57
CA MET A 89 -0.83 13.38 4.93
C MET A 89 -0.23 12.35 5.88
N LYS A 90 0.78 12.72 6.68
CA LYS A 90 1.33 11.84 7.70
C LYS A 90 0.30 11.51 8.79
N ASP A 91 -0.39 12.52 9.32
CA ASP A 91 -1.38 12.37 10.38
C ASP A 91 -2.49 11.39 9.96
N ILE A 92 -3.02 11.50 8.73
CA ILE A 92 -4.05 10.58 8.24
C ILE A 92 -3.53 9.16 8.03
N LEU A 93 -2.28 8.98 7.57
CA LEU A 93 -1.68 7.66 7.40
C LEU A 93 -1.43 6.97 8.74
N GLU A 94 -0.98 7.71 9.75
CA GLU A 94 -0.81 7.21 11.11
C GLU A 94 -2.16 6.80 11.72
N TYR A 95 -3.17 7.66 11.61
CA TYR A 95 -4.53 7.33 12.06
C TYR A 95 -5.08 6.08 11.36
N ARG A 96 -4.96 5.98 10.03
CA ARG A 96 -5.43 4.81 9.27
C ARG A 96 -4.69 3.53 9.67
N THR A 97 -3.40 3.63 9.97
CA THR A 97 -2.60 2.50 10.44
C THR A 97 -3.06 2.03 11.82
N MET A 98 -3.26 2.96 12.76
CA MET A 98 -3.82 2.66 14.07
C MET A 98 -5.20 2.01 13.97
N GLU A 99 -6.09 2.58 13.16
CA GLU A 99 -7.45 2.07 12.98
C GLU A 99 -7.47 0.67 12.35
N TYR A 100 -6.59 0.40 11.38
CA TYR A 100 -6.41 -0.93 10.81
C TYR A 100 -6.06 -1.97 11.89
N TYR A 101 -5.05 -1.69 12.73
CA TYR A 101 -4.67 -2.62 13.80
C TYR A 101 -5.74 -2.70 14.89
N ARG A 102 -6.41 -1.60 15.23
CA ARG A 102 -7.54 -1.59 16.18
C ARG A 102 -8.62 -2.56 15.73
N ARG A 103 -9.08 -2.45 14.47
CA ARG A 103 -10.13 -3.33 13.92
C ARG A 103 -9.69 -4.78 13.88
N ARG A 104 -8.43 -5.03 13.47
CA ARG A 104 -7.84 -6.37 13.44
C ARG A 104 -7.93 -7.09 14.79
N TYR A 105 -7.59 -6.40 15.88
CA TYR A 105 -7.49 -7.04 17.20
C TYR A 105 -8.79 -6.96 18.02
N THR A 106 -9.67 -6.00 17.72
CA THR A 106 -10.93 -5.82 18.47
C THR A 106 -12.16 -6.39 17.75
N GLY A 107 -12.05 -6.71 16.45
CA GLY A 107 -13.16 -7.18 15.64
C GLY A 107 -14.29 -6.16 15.44
N LYS A 108 -14.07 -4.89 15.80
CA LYS A 108 -15.05 -3.79 15.76
C LYS A 108 -14.48 -2.52 15.14
#